data_AF-A0A3M0YMK9-F1
#
_entry.id   AF-A0A3M0YMK9-F1
#
_cell.length_a   1.000
_cell.length_b   1.000
_cell.length_c   1.000
_cell.angle_alpha   90.00
_cell.angle_beta   90.00
_cell.angle_gamma   90.00
#
_symmetry.space_group_name_H-M   'P 1'
#
loop_
_entity.id
_entity.type
_entity.pdbx_description
1 polymer ?
#
loop_
_entity_poly.entity_id
_entity_poly.type
_entity_poly.pdbx_seq_one_letter_code
_entity_poly.pdbx_strand_id
1 'polypeptide(L)'
;VPMWIGAATTGQLTGEVDAFALVRGTLVAGFMEELLFRGFLFGLLFRKAGWGFVPAALLGGILFGMGHLYQGHSLGEALGVFLVTALGGGWFAWLYVEWNYNLWVPIWLHVCMNLVWMLFELGDNALGGWLPNLFRALTIALTIVVTLRWHATRGRRITRRNLWVNRDAA
;
A
#
# COMPACT_ATOMS: atom_id res chain seq x y z
N VAL A 1 8.45 -10.09 1.47
CA VAL A 1 9.13 -11.31 1.97
C VAL A 1 8.39 -11.92 3.17
N PRO A 2 8.13 -11.22 4.30
CA PRO A 2 7.45 -11.84 5.44
C PRO A 2 6.06 -12.39 5.13
N MET A 3 5.24 -11.68 4.36
CA MET A 3 3.93 -12.20 3.89
C MET A 3 4.04 -13.50 3.10
N TRP A 4 5.01 -13.61 2.20
CA TRP A 4 5.24 -14.81 1.41
C TRP A 4 5.69 -16.00 2.26
N ILE A 5 6.62 -15.77 3.18
CA ILE A 5 7.06 -16.83 4.11
C ILE A 5 5.89 -17.28 4.96
N GLY A 6 5.16 -16.34 5.57
CA GLY A 6 4.00 -16.64 6.38
C GLY A 6 2.96 -17.45 5.65
N ALA A 7 2.52 -16.96 4.49
CA ALA A 7 1.55 -17.65 3.64
C ALA A 7 2.01 -19.05 3.23
N ALA A 8 3.26 -19.22 2.80
CA ALA A 8 3.80 -20.54 2.42
C ALA A 8 3.89 -21.52 3.60
N THR A 9 4.11 -21.02 4.83
CA THR A 9 4.25 -21.88 6.03
C THR A 9 2.94 -22.17 6.75
N THR A 10 1.95 -21.29 6.64
CA THR A 10 0.74 -21.35 7.47
C THR A 10 -0.56 -21.24 6.69
N GLY A 11 -0.51 -20.81 5.43
CA GLY A 11 -1.68 -20.67 4.57
C GLY A 11 -2.01 -21.96 3.83
N GLN A 12 -3.29 -22.14 3.50
CA GLN A 12 -3.72 -23.15 2.55
C GLN A 12 -3.73 -22.54 1.15
N LEU A 13 -3.29 -23.30 0.14
CA LEU A 13 -3.37 -22.85 -1.24
C LEU A 13 -4.82 -22.76 -1.67
N THR A 14 -5.18 -21.66 -2.33
CA THR A 14 -6.49 -21.51 -2.97
C THR A 14 -6.64 -22.63 -4.01
N GLY A 15 -7.70 -23.44 -3.89
CA GLY A 15 -7.85 -24.67 -4.67
C GLY A 15 -7.87 -24.45 -6.19
N GLU A 16 -8.79 -23.62 -6.69
CA GLU A 16 -8.85 -23.23 -8.10
C GLU A 16 -8.49 -21.76 -8.27
N VAL A 17 -7.34 -21.50 -8.88
CA VAL A 17 -6.88 -20.15 -9.23
C VAL A 17 -7.14 -19.92 -10.70
N ASP A 18 -8.19 -19.16 -11.02
CA ASP A 18 -8.41 -18.67 -12.39
C ASP A 18 -7.28 -17.70 -12.77
N ALA A 19 -6.53 -18.02 -13.84
CA ALA A 19 -5.40 -17.22 -14.29
C ALA A 19 -5.82 -15.79 -14.66
N PHE A 20 -7.02 -15.61 -15.21
CA PHE A 20 -7.52 -14.29 -15.57
C PHE A 20 -7.83 -13.46 -14.31
N ALA A 21 -8.56 -14.02 -13.34
CA ALA A 21 -8.80 -13.40 -12.04
C ALA A 21 -7.48 -13.08 -11.33
N LEU A 22 -6.49 -13.98 -11.40
CA LEU A 22 -5.17 -13.78 -10.79
C LEU A 22 -4.45 -12.57 -11.38
N VAL A 23 -4.35 -12.48 -12.71
CA VAL A 23 -3.69 -11.35 -13.38
C VAL A 23 -4.45 -10.05 -13.11
N ARG A 24 -5.78 -10.09 -13.15
CA ARG A 24 -6.63 -8.92 -12.90
C ARG A 24 -6.49 -8.39 -11.47
N GLY A 25 -6.59 -9.26 -10.46
CA GLY A 25 -6.55 -8.87 -9.04
C GLY A 25 -5.15 -8.59 -8.50
N THR A 26 -4.10 -9.03 -9.22
CA THR A 26 -2.70 -8.71 -8.86
C THR A 26 -2.15 -7.61 -9.74
N LEU A 27 -1.67 -7.96 -10.93
CA LEU A 27 -0.87 -7.12 -11.81
C LEU A 27 -1.67 -5.90 -12.27
N VAL A 28 -2.88 -6.11 -12.78
CA VAL A 28 -3.72 -5.02 -13.31
C VAL A 28 -4.18 -4.11 -12.17
N ALA A 29 -4.78 -4.67 -11.12
CA ALA A 29 -5.25 -3.89 -9.97
C ALA A 29 -4.11 -3.11 -9.31
N GLY A 30 -3.02 -3.79 -8.93
CA GLY A 30 -1.87 -3.15 -8.29
C GLY A 30 -1.24 -2.06 -9.17
N PHE A 31 -1.08 -2.30 -10.47
CA PHE A 31 -0.57 -1.26 -11.38
C PHE A 31 -1.52 -0.06 -11.46
N MET A 32 -2.81 -0.28 -11.73
CA MET A 32 -3.78 0.80 -11.93
C MET A 32 -4.01 1.61 -10.66
N GLU A 33 -4.09 0.96 -9.51
CA GLU A 33 -4.27 1.62 -8.22
C GLU A 33 -3.05 2.46 -7.84
N GLU A 34 -1.83 1.96 -8.02
CA GLU A 34 -0.65 2.78 -7.75
C GLU A 34 -0.51 3.92 -8.76
N LEU A 35 -0.80 3.67 -10.04
CA LEU A 35 -0.78 4.72 -11.06
C LEU A 35 -1.78 5.84 -10.74
N LEU A 36 -3.02 5.50 -10.41
CA LEU A 36 -4.07 6.48 -10.11
C LEU A 36 -3.82 7.20 -8.79
N PHE A 37 -3.56 6.47 -7.71
CA PHE A 37 -3.51 7.08 -6.38
C PHE A 37 -2.13 7.67 -6.03
N ARG A 38 -1.02 7.09 -6.50
CA ARG A 38 0.35 7.55 -6.16
C ARG A 38 0.95 8.38 -7.28
N GLY A 39 0.84 7.87 -8.51
CA GLY A 39 1.33 8.56 -9.71
C GLY A 39 0.54 9.84 -9.99
N PHE A 40 -0.79 9.72 -10.13
CA PHE A 40 -1.67 10.81 -10.50
C PHE A 40 -2.12 11.65 -9.30
N LEU A 41 -3.00 11.13 -8.42
CA LEU A 41 -3.62 11.92 -7.35
C LEU A 41 -2.59 12.49 -6.37
N PHE A 42 -1.87 11.63 -5.64
CA PHE A 42 -0.87 12.08 -4.67
C PHE A 42 0.27 12.83 -5.36
N GLY A 43 0.74 12.32 -6.52
CA GLY A 43 1.80 12.95 -7.30
C GLY A 43 1.47 14.39 -7.71
N LEU A 44 0.26 14.66 -8.21
CA LEU A 44 -0.19 16.00 -8.54
C LEU A 44 -0.28 16.89 -7.30
N LEU A 45 -0.88 16.41 -6.21
CA LEU A 45 -1.03 17.20 -4.99
C LEU A 45 0.32 17.58 -4.38
N PHE A 46 1.18 16.58 -4.14
CA PHE A 46 2.43 16.76 -3.42
C PHE A 46 3.54 17.37 -4.30
N ARG A 47 3.67 16.94 -5.56
CA ARG A 47 4.78 17.36 -6.43
C ARG A 47 4.46 18.59 -7.28
N LYS A 48 3.19 18.80 -7.65
CA LYS A 48 2.78 19.89 -8.56
C LYS A 48 2.01 21.00 -7.86
N ALA A 49 1.07 20.67 -6.98
CA ALA A 49 0.22 21.65 -6.30
C ALA A 49 0.82 22.19 -4.99
N GLY A 50 2.00 21.72 -4.57
CA GLY A 50 2.68 22.20 -3.36
C GLY A 50 2.04 21.79 -2.04
N TRP A 51 1.12 20.81 -2.05
CA TRP A 51 0.56 20.28 -0.81
C TRP A 51 1.66 19.59 0.01
N GLY A 52 1.59 19.68 1.33
CA GLY A 52 2.45 18.88 2.19
C GLY A 52 2.13 17.38 2.11
N PHE A 53 3.06 16.57 2.58
CA PHE A 53 2.92 15.12 2.62
C PHE A 53 1.67 14.68 3.37
N VAL A 54 1.40 15.26 4.55
CA VAL A 54 0.26 14.88 5.40
C VAL A 54 -1.08 15.12 4.71
N PRO A 55 -1.44 16.34 4.26
CA PRO A 55 -2.73 16.56 3.60
C PRO A 55 -2.86 15.79 2.28
N ALA A 56 -1.78 15.64 1.50
CA ALA A 56 -1.82 14.86 0.26
C ALA A 56 -2.00 13.36 0.51
N ALA A 57 -1.27 12.79 1.47
CA ALA A 57 -1.39 11.38 1.85
C ALA A 57 -2.72 11.07 2.53
N LEU A 58 -3.26 11.99 3.35
CA LEU A 58 -4.57 11.83 3.97
C LEU A 58 -5.69 11.81 2.92
N LEU A 59 -5.72 12.78 2.01
CA LEU A 59 -6.74 12.79 0.95
C LEU A 59 -6.64 11.54 0.06
N GLY A 60 -5.42 11.18 -0.37
CA GLY A 60 -5.17 9.96 -1.14
C GLY A 60 -5.58 8.69 -0.40
N GLY A 61 -5.21 8.56 0.87
CA GLY A 61 -5.56 7.42 1.72
C GLY A 61 -7.06 7.31 1.97
N ILE A 62 -7.76 8.41 2.26
CA ILE A 62 -9.22 8.41 2.45
C ILE A 62 -9.92 7.94 1.19
N LEU A 63 -9.60 8.51 0.02
CA LEU A 63 -10.23 8.12 -1.24
C LEU A 63 -9.92 6.68 -1.61
N PHE A 64 -8.68 6.23 -1.37
CA PHE A 64 -8.28 4.84 -1.58
C PHE A 64 -9.07 3.89 -0.68
N GLY A 65 -9.18 4.19 0.61
CA GLY A 65 -9.93 3.37 1.56
C GLY A 65 -11.44 3.37 1.30
N MET A 66 -12.01 4.50 0.87
CA MET A 66 -13.42 4.56 0.45
C MET A 66 -13.69 3.60 -0.72
N GLY A 67 -12.75 3.49 -1.66
CA GLY A 67 -12.83 2.54 -2.77
C GLY A 67 -12.90 1.07 -2.34
N HIS A 68 -12.58 0.75 -1.08
CA HIS A 68 -12.54 -0.61 -0.54
C HIS A 68 -13.71 -0.94 0.40
N LEU A 69 -14.58 0.03 0.71
CA LEU A 69 -15.71 -0.18 1.64
C LEU A 69 -16.62 -1.34 1.23
N TYR A 70 -16.70 -1.67 -0.07
CA TYR A 70 -17.49 -2.78 -0.60
C TYR A 70 -17.05 -4.17 -0.10
N GLN A 71 -15.86 -4.29 0.48
CA GLN A 71 -15.34 -5.58 0.97
C GLN A 71 -15.82 -5.92 2.40
N GLY A 72 -16.55 -5.02 3.08
CA GLY A 72 -17.12 -5.28 4.40
C GLY A 72 -18.58 -5.71 4.33
N HIS A 73 -18.96 -6.71 5.12
CA HIS A 73 -20.35 -7.18 5.23
C HIS A 73 -21.08 -6.63 6.47
N SER A 74 -20.35 -5.95 7.36
CA SER A 74 -20.88 -5.19 8.50
C SER A 74 -20.24 -3.80 8.57
N LEU A 75 -20.83 -2.88 9.34
CA LEU A 75 -20.23 -1.56 9.58
C LEU A 75 -18.83 -1.68 10.18
N GLY A 76 -18.63 -2.60 11.13
CA GLY A 76 -17.32 -2.83 11.75
C GLY A 76 -16.27 -3.32 10.75
N GLU A 77 -16.65 -4.27 9.88
CA GLU A 77 -15.75 -4.75 8.83
C GLU A 77 -15.44 -3.67 7.80
N ALA A 78 -16.44 -2.94 7.32
CA ALA A 78 -16.25 -1.88 6.34
C ALA A 78 -15.33 -0.77 6.89
N LEU A 79 -15.52 -0.36 8.15
CA LEU A 79 -14.63 0.58 8.83
C LEU A 79 -13.21 0.01 8.97
N GLY A 80 -13.08 -1.27 9.33
CA GLY A 80 -11.79 -1.93 9.43
C GLY A 80 -11.05 -1.98 8.08
N VAL A 81 -11.73 -2.39 7.00
CA VAL A 81 -11.20 -2.39 5.63
C VAL A 81 -10.76 -0.98 5.23
N PHE A 82 -11.63 0.01 5.44
CA PHE A 82 -11.32 1.41 5.16
C PHE A 82 -10.06 1.87 5.88
N LEU A 83 -9.93 1.62 7.18
CA LEU A 83 -8.78 2.05 7.97
C LEU A 83 -7.48 1.38 7.50
N VAL A 84 -7.50 0.05 7.31
CA VAL A 84 -6.32 -0.71 6.87
C VAL A 84 -5.85 -0.25 5.50
N THR A 85 -6.77 -0.11 4.55
CA THR A 85 -6.44 0.30 3.17
C THR A 85 -6.02 1.76 3.10
N ALA A 86 -6.67 2.67 3.84
CA ALA A 86 -6.28 4.08 3.92
C ALA A 86 -4.87 4.26 4.51
N LEU A 87 -4.55 3.57 5.61
CA LEU A 87 -3.21 3.57 6.20
C LEU A 87 -2.18 2.97 5.23
N GLY A 88 -2.55 1.90 4.52
CA GLY A 88 -1.76 1.32 3.44
C GLY A 88 -1.45 2.34 2.34
N GLY A 89 -2.45 3.09 1.89
CA GLY A 89 -2.31 4.15 0.89
C GLY A 89 -1.30 5.22 1.30
N GLY A 90 -1.37 5.68 2.57
CA GLY A 90 -0.38 6.61 3.13
C GLY A 90 1.03 6.04 3.21
N TRP A 91 1.18 4.77 3.60
CA TRP A 91 2.46 4.06 3.62
C TRP A 91 3.05 3.90 2.21
N PHE A 92 2.26 3.54 1.20
CA PHE A 92 2.69 3.47 -0.19
C PHE A 92 3.08 4.86 -0.74
N ALA A 93 2.36 5.92 -0.38
CA ALA A 93 2.74 7.29 -0.73
C ALA A 93 4.11 7.68 -0.12
N TRP A 94 4.37 7.29 1.13
CA TRP A 94 5.68 7.50 1.76
C TRP A 94 6.81 6.77 1.02
N LEU A 95 6.62 5.48 0.71
CA LEU A 95 7.59 4.70 -0.07
C LEU A 95 7.84 5.31 -1.44
N TYR A 96 6.78 5.72 -2.14
CA TYR A 96 6.88 6.41 -3.42
C TYR A 96 7.81 7.62 -3.33
N VAL A 97 7.63 8.49 -2.33
CA VAL A 97 8.46 9.70 -2.20
C VAL A 97 9.89 9.36 -1.80
N GLU A 98 10.11 8.55 -0.76
CA GLU A 98 11.46 8.24 -0.27
C GLU A 98 12.32 7.57 -1.36
N TRP A 99 11.72 6.67 -2.14
CA TRP A 99 12.37 6.01 -3.27
C TRP A 99 12.42 6.88 -4.54
N ASN A 100 12.57 8.19 -4.38
CA ASN A 100 12.74 9.17 -5.46
C ASN A 100 11.61 9.15 -6.51
N TYR A 101 10.37 9.07 -6.04
CA TYR A 101 9.19 9.03 -6.92
C TYR A 101 9.22 7.86 -7.90
N ASN A 102 9.89 6.76 -7.54
CA ASN A 102 9.91 5.55 -8.34
C ASN A 102 8.61 4.75 -8.10
N LEU A 103 7.67 4.87 -9.04
CA LEU A 103 6.37 4.22 -8.95
C LEU A 103 6.46 2.69 -8.99
N TRP A 104 7.53 2.11 -9.53
CA TRP A 104 7.72 0.67 -9.55
C TRP A 104 7.87 0.06 -8.15
N VAL A 105 8.35 0.83 -7.17
CA VAL A 105 8.48 0.36 -5.77
C VAL A 105 7.11 0.04 -5.17
N PRO A 106 6.15 0.97 -5.09
CA PRO A 106 4.82 0.64 -4.59
C PRO A 106 4.06 -0.32 -5.52
N ILE A 107 4.21 -0.24 -6.85
CA ILE A 107 3.54 -1.18 -7.79
C ILE A 107 3.91 -2.62 -7.47
N TRP A 108 5.20 -2.95 -7.47
CA TRP A 108 5.62 -4.34 -7.25
C TRP A 108 5.33 -4.82 -5.84
N LEU A 109 5.42 -3.94 -4.84
CA LEU A 109 5.06 -4.29 -3.48
C LEU A 109 3.56 -4.63 -3.38
N HIS A 110 2.70 -3.81 -3.97
CA HIS A 110 1.25 -4.05 -4.00
C HIS A 110 0.90 -5.33 -4.77
N VAL A 111 1.42 -5.49 -6.00
CA VAL A 111 1.22 -6.70 -6.81
C VAL A 111 1.64 -7.96 -6.02
N CYS A 112 2.80 -7.93 -5.36
CA CYS A 112 3.26 -9.05 -4.54
C CYS A 112 2.35 -9.32 -3.33
N MET A 113 1.82 -8.29 -2.68
CA MET A 113 0.90 -8.45 -1.54
C MET A 113 -0.43 -9.04 -1.98
N ASN A 114 -1.00 -8.57 -3.10
CA ASN A 114 -2.24 -9.13 -3.67
C ASN A 114 -2.03 -10.56 -4.15
N LEU A 115 -0.85 -10.86 -4.71
CA LEU A 115 -0.52 -12.21 -5.14
C LEU A 115 -0.53 -13.21 -3.97
N VAL A 116 -0.03 -12.81 -2.80
CA VAL A 116 -0.14 -13.62 -1.59
C VAL A 116 -1.60 -13.84 -1.18
N TRP A 117 -2.42 -12.79 -1.18
CA TRP A 117 -3.85 -12.90 -0.86
C TRP A 117 -4.66 -13.76 -1.82
N MET A 118 -4.29 -13.84 -3.09
CA MET A 118 -5.04 -14.66 -4.05
C MET A 118 -4.55 -16.11 -4.15
N LEU A 119 -3.26 -16.36 -3.91
CA LEU A 119 -2.71 -17.72 -3.93
C LEU A 119 -3.01 -18.51 -2.66
N PHE A 120 -3.32 -17.83 -1.56
CA PHE A 120 -3.52 -18.47 -0.26
C PHE A 120 -4.79 -17.96 0.43
N GLU A 121 -5.49 -18.86 1.10
CA GLU A 121 -6.70 -18.55 1.87
C GLU A 121 -6.34 -17.82 3.18
N LEU A 122 -6.26 -16.49 3.10
CA LEU A 122 -5.76 -15.64 4.20
C LEU A 122 -6.84 -14.70 4.78
N GLY A 123 -8.08 -14.83 4.29
CA GLY A 123 -9.30 -14.17 4.75
C GLY A 123 -10.18 -13.69 3.58
N ASP A 124 -11.45 -13.39 3.86
CA ASP A 124 -12.44 -13.06 2.82
C ASP A 124 -12.30 -11.64 2.23
N ASN A 125 -11.54 -10.77 2.89
CA ASN A 125 -11.35 -9.37 2.49
C ASN A 125 -9.99 -8.80 2.93
N ALA A 126 -9.75 -7.52 2.67
CA ALA A 126 -8.51 -6.83 3.04
C ALA A 126 -8.22 -6.78 4.55
N LEU A 127 -9.16 -7.11 5.44
CA LEU A 127 -8.86 -7.26 6.86
C LEU A 127 -7.96 -8.47 7.08
N GLY A 128 -8.30 -9.62 6.52
CA GLY A 128 -7.59 -10.88 6.69
C GLY A 128 -7.63 -11.42 8.13
N GLY A 129 -7.09 -12.63 8.34
CA GLY A 129 -6.94 -13.23 9.66
C GLY A 129 -5.82 -12.60 10.51
N TRP A 130 -5.77 -12.93 11.81
CA TRP A 130 -4.77 -12.40 12.75
C TRP A 130 -3.31 -12.72 12.36
N LEU A 131 -3.05 -13.94 11.90
CA LEU A 131 -1.72 -14.40 11.54
C LEU A 131 -1.24 -13.82 10.20
N PRO A 132 -2.08 -13.82 9.14
CA PRO A 132 -1.78 -13.06 7.93
C PRO A 132 -1.49 -11.57 8.19
N ASN A 133 -2.20 -10.95 9.15
CA ASN A 133 -1.94 -9.59 9.61
C ASN A 133 -0.58 -9.40 10.28
N LEU A 134 -0.11 -10.37 11.08
CA LEU A 134 1.21 -10.33 11.67
C LEU A 134 2.29 -10.27 10.57
N PHE A 135 2.20 -11.13 9.55
CA PHE A 135 3.16 -11.13 8.45
C PHE A 135 3.06 -9.88 7.57
N ARG A 136 1.86 -9.30 7.43
CA ARG A 136 1.67 -7.97 6.82
C ARG A 136 2.39 -6.89 7.61
N ALA A 137 2.20 -6.84 8.93
CA ALA A 137 2.89 -5.89 9.81
C ALA A 137 4.41 -6.05 9.75
N LEU A 138 4.92 -7.29 9.73
CA LEU A 138 6.36 -7.57 9.54
C LEU A 138 6.87 -7.10 8.17
N THR A 139 6.07 -7.25 7.11
CA THR A 139 6.42 -6.75 5.78
C THR A 139 6.50 -5.23 5.78
N ILE A 140 5.52 -4.54 6.37
CA ILE A 140 5.53 -3.08 6.52
C ILE A 140 6.77 -2.64 7.32
N ALA A 141 7.01 -3.25 8.49
CA ALA A 141 8.16 -2.95 9.33
C ALA A 141 9.49 -3.13 8.59
N LEU A 142 9.63 -4.22 7.81
CA LEU A 142 10.80 -4.46 6.98
C LEU A 142 11.02 -3.34 5.96
N THR A 143 9.98 -2.93 5.23
CA THR A 143 10.13 -1.83 4.25
C THR A 143 10.50 -0.51 4.91
N ILE A 144 9.97 -0.23 6.10
CA ILE A 144 10.32 0.96 6.88
C ILE A 144 11.81 0.90 7.27
N VAL A 145 12.26 -0.21 7.88
CA VAL A 145 13.65 -0.37 8.31
C VAL A 145 14.63 -0.27 7.14
N VAL A 146 14.33 -0.95 6.02
CA VAL A 146 15.17 -0.90 4.81
C VAL A 146 15.24 0.52 4.26
N THR A 147 14.11 1.19 4.13
CA THR A 147 14.06 2.57 3.63
C THR A 147 14.82 3.52 4.56
N LEU A 148 14.61 3.44 5.87
CA LEU A 148 15.32 4.29 6.84
C LEU A 148 16.84 4.04 6.83
N ARG A 149 17.29 2.77 6.72
CA ARG A 149 18.72 2.44 6.62
C ARG A 149 19.33 2.92 5.32
N TRP A 150 18.63 2.76 4.20
CA TRP A 150 19.09 3.24 2.89
C TRP A 150 19.32 4.76 2.88
N HIS A 151 18.44 5.49 3.56
CA HIS A 151 18.48 6.95 3.65
C HIS A 151 19.28 7.50 4.83
N ALA A 152 19.80 6.66 5.73
CA ALA A 152 20.59 7.10 6.88
C ALA A 152 21.83 7.93 6.46
N THR A 153 22.43 7.60 5.31
CA THR A 153 23.60 8.32 4.75
C THR A 153 23.25 9.24 3.56
N ARG A 154 22.02 9.15 3.03
CA ARG A 154 21.59 9.87 1.81
C ARG A 154 20.62 11.02 2.08
N GLY A 155 20.12 11.11 3.31
CA GLY A 155 19.02 12.00 3.66
C GLY A 155 17.67 11.47 3.19
N ARG A 156 16.61 11.87 3.91
CA ARG A 156 15.21 11.55 3.56
C ARG A 156 14.60 12.67 2.75
N ARG A 157 13.64 12.31 1.89
CA ARG A 157 12.87 13.27 1.10
C ARG A 157 11.71 13.85 1.89
N ILE A 158 11.04 13.05 2.71
CA ILE A 158 10.05 13.58 3.66
C ILE A 158 10.74 14.07 4.91
N THR A 159 10.59 15.37 5.18
CA THR A 159 11.17 16.04 6.35
C THR A 159 10.14 16.98 6.96
N ARG A 160 10.43 17.56 8.14
CA ARG A 160 9.55 18.54 8.77
C ARG A 160 9.20 19.74 7.87
N ARG A 161 10.04 20.03 6.87
CA ARG A 161 9.84 21.16 5.94
C ARG A 161 8.69 20.96 4.96
N ASN A 162 8.34 19.70 4.65
CA ASN A 162 7.34 19.38 3.62
C ASN A 162 6.17 18.52 4.15
N LEU A 163 5.98 18.44 5.48
CA LEU A 163 4.84 17.72 6.05
C LEU A 163 3.50 18.40 5.75
N TRP A 164 3.42 19.72 5.84
CA TRP A 164 2.16 20.47 5.71
C TRP A 164 2.04 21.28 4.42
N VAL A 165 3.17 21.81 3.93
CA VAL A 165 3.28 22.50 2.64
C VAL A 165 4.59 22.08 1.99
N ASN A 166 4.57 21.66 0.73
CA ASN A 166 5.77 21.33 -0.03
C ASN A 166 6.21 22.52 -0.89
N ARG A 167 7.17 23.29 -0.40
CA ARG A 167 7.73 24.43 -1.13
C ARG A 167 8.71 24.04 -2.23
N ASP A 168 9.13 22.78 -2.26
CA ASP A 168 10.06 22.24 -3.25
C ASP A 168 9.31 21.58 -4.43
N ALA A 169 8.00 21.82 -4.55
CA ALA A 169 7.18 21.38 -5.67
C ALA A 169 7.65 22.03 -6.98
N ALA A 170 7.81 21.22 -8.01
CA ALA A 170 8.31 21.58 -9.34
C ALA A 170 7.45 20.92 -10.41
#